data_AF-A0A972SQD3-F1
#
_entry.id   AF-A0A972SQD3-F1
#
_cell.length_a   1.000
_cell.length_b   1.000
_cell.length_c   1.000
_cell.angle_alpha   90.00
_cell.angle_beta   90.00
_cell.angle_gamma   90.00
#
_symmetry.space_group_name_H-M   'P 1'
#
loop_
_entity.id
_entity.type
_entity.pdbx_description
1 polymer ?
#
loop_
_entity_poly.entity_id
_entity_poly.type
_entity_poly.pdbx_seq_one_letter_code
_entity_poly.pdbx_strand_id
1 'polypeptide(L)'
;MKKTVAALAVVFFAVTFIAFAADDTKPELRPAQKIMQARQAWLTAMSENLRADRFEAVARDADALAVQTRKAGENLPNPLAKELTLAISFLAKDVSAAAGKGDGKTVNVKLGEIKGKCGECHAKIRDKK
;
A
#
# COMPACT_ATOMS: atom_id res chain seq x y z
N MET A 1 -12.93 43.10 -32.79
CA MET A 1 -13.37 42.66 -31.45
C MET A 1 -13.12 41.17 -31.12
N LYS A 2 -12.89 40.27 -32.07
CA LYS A 2 -12.65 38.83 -31.77
C LYS A 2 -11.22 38.47 -31.33
N LYS A 3 -10.22 39.32 -31.63
CA LYS A 3 -8.79 39.00 -31.39
C LYS A 3 -8.25 39.50 -30.04
N THR A 4 -8.93 40.44 -29.39
CA THR A 4 -8.52 41.01 -28.09
C THR A 4 -9.01 40.19 -26.90
N VAL A 5 -10.13 39.47 -27.03
CA VAL A 5 -10.68 38.61 -25.97
C VAL A 5 -9.84 37.34 -25.77
N ALA A 6 -9.23 36.82 -26.84
CA ALA A 6 -8.38 35.64 -26.77
C ALA A 6 -7.08 35.88 -25.97
N ALA A 7 -6.52 37.09 -26.04
CA ALA A 7 -5.27 37.42 -25.34
C ALA A 7 -5.44 37.50 -23.81
N LEU A 8 -6.60 37.97 -23.33
CA LEU A 8 -6.88 38.08 -21.90
C LEU A 8 -7.14 36.71 -21.22
N ALA A 9 -7.72 35.76 -21.96
CA ALA A 9 -7.97 34.41 -21.45
C ALA A 9 -6.68 33.60 -21.26
N VAL A 10 -5.68 33.79 -22.13
CA VAL A 10 -4.39 33.08 -22.03
C VAL A 10 -3.56 33.58 -20.84
N VAL A 11 -3.64 34.86 -20.51
CA VAL A 11 -2.91 35.43 -19.36
C VAL A 11 -3.50 34.94 -18.03
N PHE A 12 -4.83 34.79 -17.90
CA PHE A 12 -5.44 34.20 -16.70
C PHE A 12 -5.15 32.70 -16.53
N PHE A 13 -4.97 31.97 -17.62
CA PHE A 13 -4.60 30.55 -17.57
C PHE A 13 -3.12 30.35 -17.21
N ALA A 14 -2.23 31.28 -17.57
CA ALA A 14 -0.82 31.17 -17.19
C ALA A 14 -0.58 31.47 -15.69
N VAL A 15 -1.31 32.43 -15.10
CA VAL A 15 -1.10 32.83 -13.70
C VAL A 15 -1.68 31.81 -12.71
N THR A 16 -2.74 31.08 -13.07
CA THR A 16 -3.29 30.01 -12.22
C THR A 16 -2.43 28.74 -12.21
N PHE A 17 -1.67 28.46 -13.27
CA PHE A 17 -0.76 27.31 -13.30
C PHE A 17 0.56 27.53 -12.55
N ILE A 18 1.03 28.78 -12.45
CA ILE A 18 2.26 29.09 -11.71
C ILE A 18 2.03 29.00 -10.19
N ALA A 19 0.79 29.20 -9.71
CA ALA A 19 0.46 29.10 -8.28
C ALA A 19 0.33 27.64 -7.77
N PHE A 20 0.20 26.64 -8.65
CA PHE A 20 0.20 25.21 -8.29
C PHE A 20 1.54 24.51 -8.58
N ALA A 21 2.55 25.27 -9.02
CA ALA A 21 3.93 24.81 -9.21
C ALA A 21 4.88 25.39 -8.15
N ALA A 22 4.34 25.92 -7.05
CA ALA A 22 5.06 25.85 -5.77
C ALA A 22 5.16 24.36 -5.45
N ASP A 23 6.23 23.75 -5.95
CA ASP A 23 6.69 22.42 -5.67
C ASP A 23 7.01 22.39 -4.17
N ASP A 24 5.96 22.32 -3.35
CA ASP A 24 5.99 21.80 -2.00
C ASP A 24 6.45 20.36 -2.15
N THR A 25 7.76 20.21 -2.38
CA THR A 25 8.47 18.95 -2.46
C THR A 25 8.14 18.24 -1.17
N LYS A 26 7.13 17.35 -1.23
CA LYS A 26 6.68 16.60 -0.07
C LYS A 26 7.94 15.98 0.54
N PRO A 27 8.18 16.18 1.85
CA PRO A 27 9.40 15.69 2.47
C PRO A 27 9.61 14.23 2.09
N GLU A 28 10.82 13.89 1.65
CA GLU A 28 11.12 12.54 1.23
C GLU A 28 10.72 11.56 2.35
N LEU A 29 9.90 10.57 2.00
CA LEU A 29 9.46 9.58 2.98
C LEU A 29 10.66 8.81 3.52
N ARG A 30 10.70 8.64 4.84
CA ARG A 30 11.68 7.76 5.48
C ARG A 30 11.51 6.33 4.95
N PRO A 31 12.58 5.51 4.91
CA PRO A 31 12.51 4.14 4.41
C PRO A 31 11.37 3.30 4.99
N ALA A 32 11.13 3.42 6.31
CA ALA A 32 10.01 2.74 6.97
C ALA A 32 8.63 3.17 6.43
N GLN A 33 8.44 4.46 6.11
CA GLN A 33 7.20 4.98 5.56
C GLN A 33 6.98 4.48 4.13
N LYS A 34 8.03 4.42 3.30
CA LYS A 34 7.97 3.82 1.95
C LYS A 34 7.52 2.36 2.02
N ILE A 35 8.05 1.59 2.98
CA ILE A 35 7.64 0.19 3.19
C ILE A 35 6.17 0.09 3.58
N MET A 36 5.70 0.92 4.52
CA MET A 36 4.29 0.90 4.93
C MET A 36 3.35 1.29 3.78
N GLN A 37 3.73 2.26 2.95
CA GLN A 37 2.96 2.66 1.78
C GLN A 37 2.86 1.52 0.75
N ALA A 38 3.97 0.80 0.50
CA ALA A 38 3.96 -0.37 -0.39
C ALA A 38 3.04 -1.48 0.16
N ARG A 39 3.10 -1.78 1.46
CA ARG A 39 2.19 -2.75 2.10
C ARG A 39 0.73 -2.35 1.96
N GLN A 40 0.41 -1.08 2.16
CA GLN A 40 -0.94 -0.58 1.99
C GLN A 40 -1.40 -0.71 0.53
N ALA A 41 -0.54 -0.37 -0.44
CA ALA A 41 -0.86 -0.49 -1.86
C ALA A 41 -1.15 -1.94 -2.25
N TRP A 42 -0.35 -2.92 -1.80
CA TRP A 42 -0.63 -4.33 -2.04
C TRP A 42 -1.95 -4.79 -1.41
N LEU A 43 -2.26 -4.38 -0.18
CA LEU A 43 -3.52 -4.75 0.48
C LEU A 43 -4.75 -4.18 -0.25
N THR A 44 -4.64 -2.95 -0.76
CA THR A 44 -5.67 -2.33 -1.59
C THR A 44 -5.81 -3.09 -2.91
N ALA A 45 -4.71 -3.32 -3.63
CA ALA A 45 -4.69 -4.02 -4.91
C ALA A 45 -5.24 -5.45 -4.79
N MET A 46 -4.83 -6.22 -3.78
CA MET A 46 -5.38 -7.56 -3.54
C MET A 46 -6.87 -7.53 -3.25
N SER A 47 -7.36 -6.53 -2.50
CA SER A 47 -8.80 -6.40 -2.22
C SER A 47 -9.60 -6.07 -3.50
N GLU A 48 -9.06 -5.22 -4.38
CA GLU A 48 -9.68 -4.87 -5.66
C GLU A 48 -9.61 -6.02 -6.68
N ASN A 49 -8.48 -6.70 -6.75
CA ASN A 49 -8.28 -7.86 -7.62
C ASN A 49 -9.18 -9.02 -7.20
N LEU A 50 -9.33 -9.25 -5.89
CA LEU A 50 -10.27 -10.26 -5.37
C LEU A 50 -11.71 -9.98 -5.78
N ARG A 51 -12.19 -8.73 -5.68
CA ARG A 51 -13.55 -8.37 -6.11
C ARG A 51 -13.80 -8.53 -7.60
N ALA A 52 -12.73 -8.53 -8.39
CA ALA A 52 -12.76 -8.71 -9.83
C ALA A 52 -12.38 -10.14 -10.25
N ASP A 53 -12.31 -11.10 -9.30
CA ASP A 53 -11.91 -12.49 -9.52
C ASP A 53 -10.55 -12.66 -10.23
N ARG A 54 -9.66 -11.66 -10.09
CA ARG A 54 -8.31 -11.65 -10.68
C ARG A 54 -7.32 -12.38 -9.76
N PHE A 55 -7.55 -13.68 -9.56
CA PHE A 55 -6.81 -14.51 -8.61
C PHE A 55 -5.30 -14.58 -8.87
N GLU A 56 -4.87 -14.60 -10.13
CA GLU A 56 -3.44 -14.57 -10.47
C GLU A 56 -2.75 -13.29 -9.96
N ALA A 57 -3.42 -12.14 -10.09
CA ALA A 57 -2.91 -10.87 -9.59
C ALA A 57 -2.88 -10.85 -8.05
N VAL A 58 -3.90 -11.42 -7.40
CA VAL A 58 -3.91 -11.60 -5.93
C VAL A 58 -2.71 -12.45 -5.50
N ALA A 59 -2.45 -13.58 -6.16
CA ALA A 59 -1.35 -14.46 -5.80
C ALA A 59 0.02 -13.76 -5.92
N ARG A 60 0.26 -13.07 -7.03
CA ARG A 60 1.50 -12.30 -7.26
C ARG A 60 1.70 -11.21 -6.21
N ASP A 61 0.66 -10.41 -5.93
CA ASP A 61 0.76 -9.30 -4.98
C ASP A 61 0.94 -9.83 -3.54
N ALA A 62 0.32 -10.95 -3.21
CA ALA A 62 0.50 -11.64 -1.93
C ALA A 62 1.91 -12.20 -1.77
N ASP A 63 2.50 -12.78 -2.82
CA ASP A 63 3.90 -13.23 -2.79
C ASP A 63 4.88 -12.07 -2.64
N ALA A 64 4.63 -10.93 -3.30
CA ALA A 64 5.43 -9.73 -3.11
C ALA A 64 5.37 -9.23 -1.65
N LEU A 65 4.17 -9.19 -1.07
CA LEU A 65 3.99 -8.85 0.34
C LEU A 65 4.71 -9.84 1.26
N ALA A 66 4.63 -11.15 0.99
CA ALA A 66 5.28 -12.19 1.78
C ALA A 66 6.80 -12.03 1.80
N VAL A 67 7.42 -11.82 0.63
CA VAL A 67 8.87 -11.63 0.50
C VAL A 67 9.31 -10.35 1.21
N GLN A 68 8.60 -9.25 1.00
CA GLN A 68 8.93 -7.97 1.63
C GLN A 68 8.85 -8.05 3.15
N THR A 69 7.78 -8.65 3.68
CA THR A 69 7.56 -8.77 5.12
C THR A 69 8.54 -9.74 5.76
N ARG A 70 8.91 -10.84 5.10
CA ARG A 70 9.99 -11.72 5.58
C ARG A 70 11.31 -10.96 5.71
N LYS A 71 11.76 -10.32 4.63
CA LYS A 71 13.02 -9.56 4.58
C LYS A 71 13.07 -8.46 5.65
N ALA A 72 11.95 -7.76 5.85
CA ALA A 72 11.86 -6.72 6.86
C ALA A 72 11.86 -7.32 8.28
N GLY A 73 11.05 -8.36 8.52
CA GLY A 73 10.85 -8.95 9.84
C GLY A 73 12.10 -9.57 10.44
N GLU A 74 12.96 -10.20 9.62
CA GLU A 74 14.20 -10.83 10.08
C GLU A 74 15.15 -9.86 10.80
N ASN A 75 15.13 -8.58 10.42
CA ASN A 75 16.03 -7.53 10.90
C ASN A 75 15.39 -6.55 11.91
N LEU A 76 14.15 -6.78 12.34
CA LEU A 76 13.50 -5.90 13.31
C LEU A 76 14.07 -6.12 14.72
N PRO A 77 14.55 -5.07 15.41
CA PRO A 77 15.14 -5.20 16.74
C PRO A 77 14.09 -5.45 17.84
N ASN A 78 12.85 -5.01 17.63
CA ASN A 78 11.76 -5.26 18.56
C ASN A 78 11.19 -6.68 18.32
N PRO A 79 11.21 -7.58 19.33
CA PRO A 79 10.76 -8.97 19.15
C PRO A 79 9.29 -9.10 18.72
N LEU A 80 8.40 -8.29 19.29
CA LEU A 80 6.99 -8.30 18.92
C LEU A 80 6.78 -7.77 17.50
N ALA A 81 7.51 -6.72 17.10
CA ALA A 81 7.46 -6.21 15.73
C ALA A 81 7.93 -7.26 14.72
N LYS A 82 8.99 -8.01 15.06
CA LYS A 82 9.50 -9.14 14.28
C LYS A 82 8.44 -10.23 14.15
N GLU A 83 7.88 -10.69 15.27
CA GLU A 83 6.84 -11.73 15.29
C GLU A 83 5.64 -11.34 14.42
N LEU A 84 5.06 -10.16 14.64
CA LEU A 84 3.91 -9.68 13.87
C LEU A 84 4.22 -9.52 12.38
N THR A 85 5.43 -9.04 12.05
CA THR A 85 5.84 -8.88 10.65
C THR A 85 6.07 -10.22 9.96
N LEU A 86 6.64 -11.21 10.65
CA LEU A 86 6.81 -12.56 10.11
C LEU A 86 5.47 -13.29 9.99
N ALA A 87 4.54 -13.08 10.93
CA ALA A 87 3.18 -13.59 10.83
C ALA A 87 2.47 -13.10 9.56
N ILE A 88 2.64 -11.81 9.20
CA ILE A 88 2.12 -11.28 7.93
C ILE A 88 2.73 -12.02 6.73
N SER A 89 4.02 -12.38 6.78
CA SER A 89 4.67 -13.13 5.69
C SER A 89 4.04 -14.50 5.47
N PHE A 90 3.79 -15.25 6.55
CA PHE A 90 3.13 -16.55 6.47
C PHE A 90 1.69 -16.43 5.96
N LEU A 91 0.92 -15.48 6.50
CA LEU A 91 -0.45 -15.23 6.04
C LEU A 91 -0.51 -14.81 4.56
N ALA A 92 0.45 -14.02 4.10
CA ALA A 92 0.52 -13.62 2.71
C ALA A 92 0.86 -14.81 1.78
N LYS A 93 1.65 -15.79 2.25
CA LYS A 93 1.82 -17.06 1.54
C LYS A 93 0.54 -17.88 1.49
N ASP A 94 -0.22 -17.92 2.57
CA ASP A 94 -1.53 -18.58 2.59
C ASP A 94 -2.51 -17.91 1.61
N VAL A 95 -2.49 -16.57 1.52
CA VAL A 95 -3.27 -15.82 0.52
C VAL A 95 -2.84 -16.21 -0.89
N SER A 96 -1.54 -16.25 -1.19
CA SER A 96 -1.06 -16.66 -2.53
C SER A 96 -1.51 -18.07 -2.88
N ALA A 97 -1.35 -19.03 -1.95
CA ALA A 97 -1.76 -20.41 -2.15
C ALA A 97 -3.28 -20.57 -2.33
N ALA A 98 -4.09 -19.83 -1.57
CA ALA A 98 -5.55 -19.83 -1.72
C ALA A 98 -5.98 -19.21 -3.05
N ALA A 99 -5.36 -18.09 -3.45
CA ALA A 99 -5.61 -17.44 -4.73
C ALA A 99 -5.24 -18.35 -5.91
N GLY A 100 -4.12 -19.07 -5.83
CA GLY A 100 -3.75 -20.09 -6.83
C GLY A 100 -4.77 -21.22 -7.01
N LYS A 101 -5.66 -21.43 -6.03
CA LYS A 101 -6.77 -22.39 -6.08
C LYS A 101 -8.12 -21.74 -6.43
N GLY A 102 -8.17 -20.43 -6.66
CA GLY A 102 -9.43 -19.69 -6.82
C GLY A 102 -10.30 -19.61 -5.56
N ASP A 103 -9.73 -19.87 -4.38
CA ASP A 103 -10.48 -19.85 -3.11
C ASP A 103 -10.61 -18.43 -2.56
N GLY A 104 -11.53 -17.66 -3.14
CA GLY A 104 -11.77 -16.28 -2.75
C GLY A 104 -12.23 -16.10 -1.30
N LYS A 105 -12.91 -17.11 -0.71
CA LYS A 105 -13.34 -17.07 0.68
C LYS A 105 -12.13 -17.10 1.62
N THR A 106 -11.23 -18.05 1.41
CA THR A 106 -10.00 -18.16 2.21
C THR A 106 -9.11 -16.94 2.01
N VAL A 107 -8.98 -16.44 0.77
CA VAL A 107 -8.26 -15.18 0.49
C VAL A 107 -8.83 -14.04 1.34
N ASN A 108 -10.15 -13.83 1.35
CA ASN A 108 -10.78 -12.75 2.09
C ASN A 108 -10.54 -12.84 3.60
N VAL A 109 -10.68 -14.05 4.17
CA VAL A 109 -10.40 -14.30 5.60
C VAL A 109 -8.95 -13.95 5.94
N LYS A 110 -8.00 -14.46 5.15
CA LYS A 110 -6.57 -14.25 5.40
C LYS A 110 -6.13 -12.80 5.20
N LEU A 111 -6.72 -12.07 4.24
CA LEU A 111 -6.52 -10.62 4.12
C LEU A 111 -7.01 -9.87 5.37
N GLY A 112 -8.12 -10.32 5.98
CA GLY A 112 -8.61 -9.80 7.25
C GLY A 112 -7.61 -10.02 8.40
N GLU A 113 -7.05 -11.22 8.50
CA GLU A 113 -6.03 -11.56 9.50
C GLU A 113 -4.76 -10.69 9.34
N ILE A 114 -4.31 -10.47 8.10
CA ILE A 114 -3.17 -9.57 7.81
C ILE A 114 -3.46 -8.15 8.29
N LYS A 115 -4.66 -7.61 7.98
CA LYS A 115 -5.08 -6.28 8.45
C LYS A 115 -5.10 -6.20 9.98
N GLY A 116 -5.56 -7.27 10.65
CA GLY A 116 -5.49 -7.40 12.10
C GLY A 116 -4.06 -7.28 12.64
N LYS A 117 -3.09 -7.97 12.03
CA LYS A 117 -1.68 -7.90 12.43
C LYS A 117 -1.04 -6.53 12.16
N CYS A 118 -1.40 -5.87 11.06
CA CYS A 118 -1.02 -4.48 10.81
C CYS A 118 -1.55 -3.55 11.91
N GLY A 119 -2.82 -3.69 12.29
CA GLY A 119 -3.45 -2.92 13.37
C GLY A 119 -2.79 -3.15 14.72
N GLU A 120 -2.50 -4.41 15.06
CA GLU A 120 -1.83 -4.79 16.30
C GLU A 120 -0.43 -4.17 16.41
N CYS A 121 0.36 -4.22 15.34
CA CYS A 121 1.68 -3.61 15.29
C CYS A 121 1.61 -2.08 15.44
N HIS A 122 0.65 -1.44 14.76
CA HIS A 122 0.43 0.00 14.89
C HIS A 122 0.06 0.40 16.32
N ALA A 123 -0.90 -0.30 16.94
CA ALA A 123 -1.37 0.03 18.28
C ALA A 123 -0.32 -0.20 19.38
N LYS A 124 0.43 -1.31 19.31
CA LYS A 124 1.35 -1.71 20.40
C LYS A 124 2.77 -1.15 20.26
N ILE A 125 3.16 -0.74 19.05
CA ILE A 125 4.57 -0.44 18.74
C ILE A 125 4.71 0.94 18.09
N ARG A 126 4.05 1.17 16.95
CA ARG A 126 4.26 2.39 16.16
C ARG A 126 3.62 3.62 16.79
N ASP A 127 2.36 3.49 17.19
CA ASP A 127 1.50 4.59 17.67
C ASP A 127 1.34 4.53 19.20
N LYS A 128 2.21 3.78 19.87
CA LYS A 128 2.24 3.72 21.33
C LYS A 128 2.56 5.13 21.83
N LYS A 129 1.55 5.78 22.40
CA LYS A 129 1.71 7.02 23.15
C LYS A 129 2.49 6.77 24.44
#